data_AF-A0A162SFS5-F1
#
_entry.id   AF-A0A162SFS5-F1
#
_cell.length_a   1.000
_cell.length_b   1.000
_cell.length_c   1.000
_cell.angle_alpha   90.00
_cell.angle_beta   90.00
_cell.angle_gamma   90.00
#
_symmetry.space_group_name_H-M   'P 1'
#
loop_
_entity.id
_entity.type
_entity.pdbx_description
1 polymer ?
#
loop_
_entity_poly.entity_id
_entity_poly.type
_entity_poly.pdbx_seq_one_letter_code
_entity_poly.pdbx_strand_id
1 'polypeptide(L)'
;MKYLKDAICDEVPCSAGIVGPFSNAFFLIGTQEMTRLFFKNPEAVHKLCEISLQTCIEYAKVIINLGLTPTISEPLGSCTIISPKHFGKFCLQYLRRLVEFINSKGKATVIHICGKTEKIWNDIGEMASIGVVGFSMDNIVSLAECKKTIGDKMRMLGNVDPSNVMYAGTSKEIRGCCY
;
A
#
# COMPACT_ATOMS: atom_id res chain seq x y z
N MET A 1 -15.27 9.58 9.61
CA MET A 1 -14.74 10.42 8.50
C MET A 1 -15.45 11.76 8.37
N LYS A 2 -16.80 11.83 8.33
CA LYS A 2 -17.53 13.12 8.34
C LYS A 2 -17.16 14.02 9.53
N TYR A 3 -17.28 13.52 10.76
CA TYR A 3 -16.93 14.28 11.96
C TYR A 3 -15.47 14.76 11.99
N LEU A 4 -14.55 13.98 11.42
CA LEU A 4 -13.14 14.37 11.29
C LEU A 4 -13.00 15.59 10.37
N LYS A 5 -13.66 15.56 9.21
CA LYS A 5 -13.63 16.67 8.25
C LYS A 5 -14.34 17.91 8.79
N ASP A 6 -15.46 17.73 9.48
CA ASP A 6 -16.20 18.84 10.09
C ASP A 6 -15.40 19.51 11.22
N ALA A 7 -14.57 18.74 11.95
CA ALA A 7 -13.77 19.26 13.06
C ALA A 7 -12.49 19.99 12.60
N ILE A 8 -11.83 19.50 11.54
CA ILE A 8 -10.51 20.02 11.11
C ILE A 8 -10.61 20.89 9.84
N CYS A 9 -11.78 20.92 9.20
CA CYS A 9 -12.07 21.68 7.98
C CYS A 9 -10.97 21.49 6.92
N ASP A 10 -10.29 22.57 6.55
CA ASP A 10 -9.22 22.61 5.55
C ASP A 10 -7.84 22.91 6.16
N GLU A 11 -7.68 22.84 7.48
CA GLU A 11 -6.40 23.13 8.15
C GLU A 11 -5.31 22.13 7.80
N VAL A 12 -5.66 20.84 7.68
CA VAL A 12 -4.74 19.77 7.26
C VAL A 12 -5.41 18.80 6.28
N PRO A 13 -4.63 18.24 5.32
CA PRO A 13 -5.13 17.20 4.44
C PRO A 13 -5.59 15.96 5.22
N CYS A 14 -6.76 15.44 4.89
CA CYS A 14 -7.28 14.20 5.46
C CYS A 14 -7.29 13.07 4.44
N SER A 15 -6.80 11.91 4.84
CA SER A 15 -6.81 10.67 4.05
C SER A 15 -7.61 9.57 4.76
N ALA A 16 -7.94 8.52 4.00
CA ALA A 16 -8.53 7.31 4.57
C ALA A 16 -7.78 6.07 4.05
N GLY A 17 -7.38 5.22 5.00
CA GLY A 17 -6.71 3.96 4.69
C GLY A 17 -7.66 2.96 4.05
N ILE A 18 -7.17 2.30 2.99
CA ILE A 18 -7.80 1.16 2.33
C ILE A 18 -6.79 0.02 2.32
N VAL A 19 -7.24 -1.19 2.63
CA VAL A 19 -6.42 -2.40 2.44
C VAL A 19 -6.40 -2.73 0.94
N GLY A 20 -5.23 -3.01 0.40
CA GLY A 20 -5.09 -3.35 -1.01
C GLY A 20 -5.81 -4.66 -1.38
N PRO A 21 -6.18 -4.84 -2.67
CA PRO A 21 -7.03 -5.95 -3.10
C PRO A 21 -6.46 -7.33 -2.74
N PHE A 22 -5.14 -7.49 -2.77
CA PHE A 22 -4.52 -8.79 -2.53
C PHE A 22 -4.58 -9.17 -1.05
N SER A 23 -4.23 -8.25 -0.15
CA SER A 23 -4.32 -8.47 1.29
C SER A 23 -5.77 -8.64 1.74
N ASN A 24 -6.70 -7.89 1.14
CA ASN A 24 -8.11 -8.07 1.42
C ASN A 24 -8.60 -9.49 1.03
N ALA A 25 -8.11 -10.05 -0.08
CA ALA A 25 -8.44 -11.43 -0.46
C ALA A 25 -7.98 -12.47 0.58
N PHE A 26 -6.81 -12.28 1.19
CA PHE A 26 -6.37 -13.12 2.31
C PHE A 26 -7.27 -12.97 3.53
N PHE A 27 -7.77 -11.77 3.82
CA PHE A 27 -8.65 -11.56 4.97
C PHE A 27 -10.00 -12.27 4.83
N LEU A 28 -10.46 -12.51 3.60
CA LEU A 28 -11.71 -13.22 3.35
C LEU A 28 -11.64 -14.73 3.65
N ILE A 29 -10.49 -15.37 3.42
CA ILE A 29 -10.37 -16.84 3.50
C ILE A 29 -9.22 -17.35 4.38
N GLY A 30 -8.39 -16.44 4.90
CA GLY A 30 -7.23 -16.75 5.70
C GLY A 30 -5.99 -17.15 4.89
N THR A 31 -4.82 -16.89 5.48
CA THR A 31 -3.50 -17.11 4.86
C THR A 31 -3.23 -18.55 4.44
N GLN A 32 -3.66 -19.53 5.27
CA GLN A 32 -3.40 -20.94 4.99
C GLN A 32 -4.13 -21.40 3.72
N GLU A 33 -5.41 -21.07 3.59
CA GLU A 33 -6.21 -21.44 2.43
C GLU A 33 -5.76 -20.67 1.18
N MET A 34 -5.47 -19.38 1.33
CA MET A 34 -4.95 -18.56 0.24
C MET A 34 -3.64 -19.11 -0.33
N THR A 35 -2.71 -19.52 0.55
CA THR A 35 -1.43 -20.11 0.16
C THR A 35 -1.62 -21.45 -0.55
N ARG A 36 -2.57 -22.27 -0.09
CA ARG A 36 -2.93 -23.55 -0.75
C ARG A 36 -3.44 -23.31 -2.18
N LEU A 37 -4.28 -22.29 -2.36
CA LEU A 37 -4.88 -21.98 -3.67
C LEU A 37 -3.86 -21.48 -4.69
N PHE A 38 -2.77 -20.82 -4.28
CA PHE A 38 -1.70 -20.42 -5.23
C PHE A 38 -1.17 -21.58 -6.07
N PHE A 39 -1.14 -22.79 -5.51
CA PHE A 39 -0.62 -23.98 -6.17
C PHE A 39 -1.72 -24.87 -6.73
N LYS A 40 -2.83 -25.04 -5.98
CA LYS A 40 -3.89 -25.99 -6.34
C LYS A 40 -4.95 -25.40 -7.27
N ASN A 41 -5.24 -24.11 -7.16
CA ASN A 41 -6.25 -23.45 -7.98
C ASN A 41 -5.96 -21.94 -8.15
N PRO A 42 -4.98 -21.57 -8.99
CA PRO A 42 -4.62 -20.18 -9.24
C PRO A 42 -5.79 -19.33 -9.76
N GLU A 43 -6.76 -19.91 -10.46
CA GLU A 43 -7.93 -19.15 -10.93
C GLU A 43 -8.83 -18.70 -9.78
N ALA A 44 -9.01 -19.54 -8.75
CA ALA A 44 -9.74 -19.14 -7.55
C ALA A 44 -9.08 -17.94 -6.87
N VAL A 45 -7.74 -17.87 -6.87
CA VAL A 45 -6.99 -16.72 -6.37
C VAL A 45 -7.33 -15.46 -7.16
N HIS A 46 -7.33 -15.53 -8.49
CA HIS A 46 -7.70 -14.40 -9.34
C HIS A 46 -9.14 -13.95 -9.09
N LYS A 47 -10.09 -14.89 -8.93
CA LYS A 47 -11.49 -14.58 -8.61
C LYS A 47 -11.63 -13.88 -7.25
N LEU A 48 -10.89 -14.33 -6.23
CA LEU A 48 -10.89 -13.70 -4.90
C LEU A 48 -10.29 -12.29 -4.95
N CYS A 49 -9.20 -12.10 -5.68
CA CYS A 49 -8.60 -10.78 -5.88
C CYS A 49 -9.53 -9.84 -6.64
N GLU A 50 -10.32 -10.34 -7.60
CA GLU A 50 -11.33 -9.55 -8.30
C GLU A 50 -12.45 -9.09 -7.36
N ILE A 51 -13.03 -10.00 -6.58
CA ILE A 51 -14.06 -9.67 -5.58
C ILE A 51 -13.53 -8.63 -4.59
N SER A 52 -12.29 -8.82 -4.14
CA SER A 52 -11.61 -7.92 -3.23
C SER A 52 -11.38 -6.54 -3.85
N LEU A 53 -10.95 -6.47 -5.11
CA LEU A 53 -10.79 -5.22 -5.85
C LEU A 53 -12.11 -4.46 -5.97
N GLN A 54 -13.20 -5.13 -6.33
CA GLN A 54 -14.51 -4.47 -6.43
C GLN A 54 -14.93 -3.87 -5.08
N THR A 55 -14.66 -4.58 -3.98
CA THR A 55 -14.92 -4.09 -2.62
C THR A 55 -14.07 -2.85 -2.30
N CYS A 56 -12.77 -2.87 -2.62
CA CYS A 56 -11.87 -1.72 -2.46
C CYS A 56 -12.31 -0.51 -3.30
N ILE A 57 -12.82 -0.73 -4.52
CA ILE A 57 -13.35 0.33 -5.41
C ILE A 57 -14.59 0.97 -4.80
N GLU A 58 -15.56 0.19 -4.32
CA GLU A 58 -16.76 0.75 -3.68
C GLU A 58 -16.42 1.56 -2.44
N TYR A 59 -15.47 1.08 -1.62
CA TYR A 59 -15.02 1.83 -0.46
C TYR A 59 -14.27 3.11 -0.84
N ALA A 60 -13.42 3.05 -1.88
CA ALA A 60 -12.73 4.23 -2.41
C ALA A 60 -13.72 5.28 -2.93
N LYS A 61 -14.82 4.89 -3.58
CA LYS A 61 -15.89 5.83 -3.99
C LYS A 61 -16.44 6.60 -2.79
N VAL A 62 -16.76 5.90 -1.71
CA VAL A 62 -17.29 6.53 -0.49
C VAL A 62 -16.28 7.53 0.10
N ILE A 63 -15.01 7.14 0.21
CA ILE A 63 -13.93 8.01 0.70
C ILE A 63 -13.80 9.28 -0.16
N ILE A 64 -13.78 9.11 -1.47
CA ILE A 64 -13.63 10.22 -2.42
C ILE A 64 -14.85 11.15 -2.39
N ASN A 65 -16.06 10.60 -2.27
CA ASN A 65 -17.30 11.39 -2.14
C ASN A 65 -17.34 12.22 -0.87
N LEU A 66 -16.65 11.80 0.19
CA LEU A 66 -16.45 12.59 1.40
C LEU A 66 -15.37 13.68 1.23
N GLY A 67 -14.73 13.75 0.05
CA GLY A 67 -13.65 14.68 -0.29
C GLY A 67 -12.25 14.23 0.17
N LEU A 68 -12.16 13.05 0.76
CA LEU A 68 -10.90 12.51 1.29
C LEU A 68 -10.08 11.84 0.19
N THR A 69 -8.80 11.61 0.47
CA THR A 69 -7.88 10.90 -0.43
C THR A 69 -7.60 9.49 0.09
N PRO A 70 -7.89 8.44 -0.69
CA PRO A 70 -7.48 7.08 -0.33
C PRO A 70 -5.97 6.93 -0.20
N THR A 71 -5.52 6.13 0.78
CA THR A 71 -4.14 5.61 0.86
C THR A 71 -4.20 4.10 0.98
N ILE A 72 -3.31 3.37 0.30
CA ILE A 72 -3.41 1.91 0.19
C ILE A 72 -2.34 1.24 1.06
N SER A 73 -2.74 0.25 1.86
CA SER A 73 -1.82 -0.65 2.57
C SER A 73 -1.96 -2.07 2.03
N GLU A 74 -0.87 -2.64 1.51
CA GLU A 74 -0.85 -3.95 0.84
C GLU A 74 0.22 -4.88 1.46
N PRO A 75 0.12 -5.20 2.77
CA PRO A 75 1.18 -5.91 3.51
C PRO A 75 1.47 -7.31 2.96
N LEU A 76 0.49 -8.00 2.40
CA LEU A 76 0.70 -9.37 1.90
C LEU A 76 1.31 -9.40 0.50
N GLY A 77 1.40 -8.26 -0.18
CA GLY A 77 2.23 -8.09 -1.37
C GLY A 77 3.73 -8.08 -1.09
N SER A 78 4.14 -8.07 0.19
CA SER A 78 5.54 -8.07 0.61
C SER A 78 6.33 -9.27 0.08
N CYS A 79 7.60 -9.05 -0.28
CA CYS A 79 8.54 -10.12 -0.61
C CYS A 79 8.91 -10.99 0.60
N THR A 80 8.54 -10.57 1.81
CA THR A 80 8.62 -11.44 3.01
C THR A 80 7.57 -12.55 2.97
N ILE A 81 6.42 -12.31 2.33
CA ILE A 81 5.27 -13.22 2.30
C ILE A 81 5.20 -14.00 0.99
N ILE A 82 5.44 -13.34 -0.15
CA ILE A 82 5.32 -13.93 -1.48
C ILE A 82 6.55 -13.66 -2.35
N SER A 83 6.76 -14.48 -3.38
CA SER A 83 7.80 -14.20 -4.37
C SER A 83 7.46 -12.98 -5.25
N PRO A 84 8.44 -12.26 -5.82
CA PRO A 84 8.18 -11.20 -6.80
C PRO A 84 7.34 -11.66 -7.99
N LYS A 85 7.51 -12.93 -8.41
CA LYS A 85 6.69 -13.55 -9.46
C LYS A 85 5.21 -13.64 -9.05
N HIS A 86 4.94 -14.02 -7.81
CA HIS A 86 3.57 -14.05 -7.28
C HIS A 86 3.02 -12.64 -7.08
N PHE A 87 3.86 -11.67 -6.69
CA PHE A 87 3.46 -10.27 -6.61
C PHE A 87 2.97 -9.77 -7.97
N GLY A 88 3.78 -9.92 -9.03
CA GLY A 88 3.37 -9.54 -10.39
C GLY A 88 2.10 -10.26 -10.85
N LYS A 89 2.01 -11.58 -10.61
CA LYS A 89 0.89 -12.40 -11.06
C LYS A 89 -0.42 -12.10 -10.31
N PHE A 90 -0.41 -11.97 -8.99
CA PHE A 90 -1.63 -11.97 -8.19
C PHE A 90 -1.91 -10.67 -7.44
N CYS A 91 -0.93 -9.78 -7.28
CA CYS A 91 -1.07 -8.54 -6.52
C CYS A 91 -1.05 -7.30 -7.44
N LEU A 92 0.04 -7.13 -8.19
CA LEU A 92 0.35 -5.91 -8.95
C LEU A 92 -0.80 -5.50 -9.88
N GLN A 93 -1.35 -6.43 -10.66
CA GLN A 93 -2.41 -6.10 -11.62
C GLN A 93 -3.69 -5.53 -10.97
N TYR A 94 -4.07 -6.03 -9.78
CA TYR A 94 -5.26 -5.55 -9.08
C TYR A 94 -4.98 -4.24 -8.36
N LEU A 95 -3.77 -4.11 -7.80
CA LEU A 95 -3.30 -2.87 -7.20
C LEU A 95 -3.27 -1.73 -8.23
N ARG A 96 -2.77 -1.99 -9.44
CA ARG A 96 -2.78 -1.04 -10.57
C ARG A 96 -4.20 -0.60 -10.92
N ARG A 97 -5.15 -1.54 -11.06
CA ARG A 97 -6.54 -1.21 -11.38
C ARG A 97 -7.21 -0.36 -10.29
N LEU A 98 -6.92 -0.62 -9.01
CA LEU A 98 -7.41 0.21 -7.91
C LEU A 98 -6.85 1.64 -8.00
N VAL A 99 -5.54 1.77 -8.27
CA VAL A 99 -4.86 3.04 -8.42
C VAL A 99 -5.37 3.83 -9.62
N GLU A 100 -5.52 3.19 -10.77
CA GLU A 100 -6.10 3.78 -11.99
C GLU A 100 -7.51 4.29 -11.73
N PHE A 101 -8.33 3.52 -10.99
CA PHE A 101 -9.64 3.98 -10.56
C PHE A 101 -9.56 5.25 -9.71
N ILE A 102 -8.72 5.27 -8.67
CA ILE A 102 -8.54 6.44 -7.80
C ILE A 102 -8.05 7.66 -8.61
N ASN A 103 -7.08 7.46 -9.51
CA ASN A 103 -6.55 8.51 -10.38
C ASN A 103 -7.60 9.03 -11.37
N SER A 104 -8.46 8.17 -11.91
CA SER A 104 -9.58 8.58 -12.78
C SER A 104 -10.60 9.49 -12.08
N LYS A 105 -10.59 9.52 -10.74
CA LYS A 105 -11.39 10.42 -9.91
C LYS A 105 -10.65 11.69 -9.51
N GLY A 106 -9.50 11.97 -10.12
CA GLY A 106 -8.70 13.17 -9.85
C GLY A 106 -7.95 13.13 -8.53
N LYS A 107 -7.73 11.94 -7.95
CA LYS A 107 -6.99 11.76 -6.70
C LYS A 107 -5.69 11.00 -6.96
N ALA A 108 -4.59 11.47 -6.38
CA ALA A 108 -3.35 10.71 -6.30
C ALA A 108 -3.31 9.90 -4.99
N THR A 109 -2.59 8.79 -4.96
CA THR A 109 -2.51 7.91 -3.78
C THR A 109 -1.08 7.63 -3.35
N VAL A 110 -0.93 7.28 -2.07
CA VAL A 110 0.28 6.67 -1.50
C VAL A 110 0.03 5.17 -1.33
N ILE A 111 1.07 4.36 -1.54
CA ILE A 111 1.04 2.92 -1.27
C ILE A 111 2.02 2.60 -0.16
N HIS A 112 1.59 1.75 0.77
CA HIS A 112 2.41 1.17 1.82
C HIS A 112 2.50 -0.35 1.68
N ILE A 113 3.71 -0.91 1.71
CA ILE A 113 3.96 -2.36 1.75
C ILE A 113 5.03 -2.62 2.82
N CYS A 114 4.68 -3.37 3.86
CA CYS A 114 5.59 -3.75 4.93
C CYS A 114 6.63 -4.80 4.46
N GLY A 115 7.63 -5.06 5.27
CA GLY A 115 8.63 -6.10 5.04
C GLY A 115 9.55 -5.82 3.85
N LYS A 116 10.08 -6.89 3.25
CA LYS A 116 11.04 -6.83 2.15
C LYS A 116 10.33 -6.42 0.86
N THR A 117 10.87 -5.42 0.17
CA THR A 117 10.26 -4.84 -1.05
C THR A 117 11.27 -4.55 -2.16
N GLU A 118 12.56 -4.77 -1.92
CA GLU A 118 13.67 -4.42 -2.80
C GLU A 118 13.50 -5.00 -4.22
N LYS A 119 12.95 -6.20 -4.31
CA LYS A 119 12.76 -6.94 -5.57
C LYS A 119 11.55 -6.49 -6.40
N ILE A 120 10.71 -5.60 -5.86
CA ILE A 120 9.49 -5.11 -6.51
C ILE A 120 9.46 -3.58 -6.63
N TRP A 121 10.55 -2.89 -6.26
CA TRP A 121 10.59 -1.42 -6.34
C TRP A 121 10.36 -0.90 -7.75
N ASN A 122 10.93 -1.53 -8.78
CA ASN A 122 10.70 -1.09 -10.17
C ASN A 122 9.22 -1.21 -10.56
N ASP A 123 8.57 -2.32 -10.22
CA ASP A 123 7.14 -2.53 -10.47
C ASP A 123 6.30 -1.44 -9.77
N ILE A 124 6.62 -1.11 -8.52
CA ILE A 124 5.98 -0.03 -7.76
C ILE A 124 6.28 1.32 -8.42
N GLY A 125 7.53 1.57 -8.82
CA GLY A 125 7.98 2.79 -9.48
C GLY A 125 7.22 3.10 -10.76
N GLU A 126 6.92 2.08 -11.57
CA GLU A 126 6.09 2.23 -12.78
C GLU A 126 4.68 2.73 -12.48
N MET A 127 4.16 2.48 -11.27
CA MET A 127 2.84 2.94 -10.86
C MET A 127 2.75 4.46 -10.66
N ALA A 128 3.90 5.17 -10.65
CA ALA A 128 3.91 6.63 -10.68
C ALA A 128 3.13 7.19 -11.88
N SER A 129 3.24 6.53 -13.04
CA SER A 129 2.56 6.92 -14.28
C SER A 129 1.03 6.87 -14.20
N ILE A 130 0.48 6.14 -13.23
CA ILE A 130 -0.97 5.94 -13.06
C ILE A 130 -1.51 6.54 -11.76
N GLY A 131 -0.73 7.38 -11.06
CA GLY A 131 -1.22 8.19 -9.94
C GLY A 131 -0.70 7.79 -8.55
N VAL A 132 0.32 6.93 -8.45
CA VAL A 132 1.05 6.72 -7.18
C VAL A 132 2.06 7.85 -6.98
N VAL A 133 1.83 8.71 -6.02
CA VAL A 133 2.71 9.86 -5.74
C VAL A 133 3.73 9.59 -4.64
N GLY A 134 3.56 8.52 -3.89
CA GLY A 134 4.54 8.12 -2.88
C GLY A 134 4.47 6.66 -2.48
N PHE A 135 5.62 6.17 -2.04
CA PHE A 135 5.80 4.83 -1.53
C PHE A 135 6.28 4.88 -0.08
N SER A 136 5.46 4.36 0.82
CA SER A 136 5.78 4.16 2.23
C SER A 136 6.36 2.77 2.42
N MET A 137 7.63 2.72 2.83
CA MET A 137 8.37 1.48 3.00
C MET A 137 8.62 1.15 4.47
N ASP A 138 8.87 -0.12 4.73
CA ASP A 138 9.21 -0.64 6.04
C ASP A 138 10.60 -0.18 6.51
N ASN A 139 10.84 -0.19 7.83
CA ASN A 139 12.14 0.17 8.42
C ASN A 139 13.25 -0.83 8.10
N ILE A 140 12.90 -2.06 7.70
CA ILE A 140 13.89 -3.10 7.39
C ILE A 140 14.56 -2.96 6.01
N VAL A 141 14.10 -2.05 5.15
CA VAL A 141 14.69 -1.81 3.83
C VAL A 141 15.48 -0.50 3.79
N SER A 142 16.41 -0.34 2.85
CA SER A 142 17.20 0.89 2.73
C SER A 142 16.43 1.99 2.01
N LEU A 143 16.14 3.08 2.72
CA LEU A 143 15.56 4.31 2.14
C LEU A 143 16.46 4.89 1.04
N ALA A 144 17.78 4.86 1.24
CA ALA A 144 18.74 5.39 0.28
C ALA A 144 18.76 4.59 -1.03
N GLU A 145 18.73 3.26 -0.96
CA GLU A 145 18.69 2.41 -2.16
C GLU A 145 17.33 2.49 -2.86
N CYS A 146 16.23 2.57 -2.10
CA CYS A 146 14.90 2.78 -2.68
C CYS A 146 14.84 4.11 -3.43
N LYS A 147 15.36 5.20 -2.82
CA LYS A 147 15.47 6.51 -3.47
C LYS A 147 16.34 6.47 -4.73
N LYS A 148 17.45 5.75 -4.74
CA LYS A 148 18.27 5.56 -5.96
C LYS A 148 17.51 4.82 -7.06
N THR A 149 16.60 3.92 -6.70
CA THR A 149 15.88 3.06 -7.65
C THR A 149 14.65 3.76 -8.24
N ILE A 150 13.85 4.44 -7.42
CA ILE A 150 12.55 5.00 -7.83
C ILE A 150 12.27 6.43 -7.29
N GLY A 151 13.25 7.09 -6.68
CA GLY A 151 13.07 8.41 -6.07
C GLY A 151 12.91 9.57 -7.07
N ASP A 152 13.23 9.35 -8.34
CA ASP A 152 12.94 10.24 -9.46
C ASP A 152 11.48 10.14 -9.93
N LYS A 153 10.79 9.04 -9.62
CA LYS A 153 9.41 8.77 -10.05
C LYS A 153 8.37 9.16 -9.02
N MET A 154 8.66 9.02 -7.73
CA MET A 154 7.71 9.26 -6.64
C MET A 154 8.38 9.62 -5.32
N ARG A 155 7.59 10.12 -4.35
CA ARG A 155 8.09 10.49 -3.02
C ARG A 155 8.32 9.25 -2.16
N MET A 156 9.40 9.25 -1.38
CA MET A 156 9.70 8.20 -0.42
C MET A 156 9.14 8.59 0.95
N LEU A 157 8.44 7.68 1.62
CA LEU A 157 7.90 7.88 2.96
C LEU A 157 8.44 6.82 3.92
N GLY A 158 8.76 7.23 5.15
CA GLY A 158 9.40 6.39 6.16
C GLY A 158 10.88 6.76 6.39
N ASN A 159 11.68 5.89 6.99
CA ASN A 159 11.31 4.55 7.46
C ASN A 159 11.82 4.27 8.89
N VAL A 160 11.69 5.25 9.79
CA VAL A 160 12.01 5.07 11.21
C VAL A 160 11.27 3.85 11.79
N ASP A 161 11.98 3.02 12.57
CA ASP A 161 11.43 1.81 13.19
C ASP A 161 10.27 2.14 14.14
N PRO A 162 9.03 1.72 13.83
CA PRO A 162 7.86 2.08 14.63
C PRO A 162 7.85 1.40 16.01
N SER A 163 8.50 0.25 16.16
CA SER A 163 8.45 -0.56 17.38
C SER A 163 9.62 -0.26 18.30
N ASN A 164 10.85 -0.40 17.79
CA ASN A 164 12.04 -0.31 18.63
C ASN A 164 12.48 1.14 18.88
N VAL A 165 12.21 2.04 17.93
CA VAL A 165 12.62 3.46 18.04
C VAL A 165 11.44 4.32 18.48
N MET A 166 10.32 4.29 17.75
CA MET A 166 9.20 5.20 18.04
C MET A 166 8.42 4.83 19.31
N TYR A 167 8.15 3.54 19.53
CA TYR A 167 7.40 3.07 20.71
C TYR A 167 8.31 2.81 21.92
N ALA A 168 9.36 2.00 21.74
CA ALA A 168 10.21 1.56 22.85
C ALA A 168 11.45 2.46 23.11
N GLY A 169 11.78 3.36 22.19
CA GLY A 169 12.99 4.16 22.25
C GLY A 169 12.86 5.45 23.06
N THR A 170 13.99 6.11 23.26
CA THR A 170 14.10 7.42 23.91
C THR A 170 13.92 8.56 22.90
N SER A 171 13.57 9.76 23.40
CA SER A 171 13.51 10.95 22.55
C SER A 171 14.84 11.27 21.85
N LYS A 172 15.98 10.83 22.39
CA LYS A 172 17.31 10.98 21.78
C LYS A 172 17.47 10.06 20.57
N GLU A 173 17.08 8.80 20.69
CA GLU A 173 17.13 7.82 19.60
C GLU A 173 16.19 8.23 18.46
N ILE A 174 14.96 8.65 18.77
CA ILE A 174 14.01 9.14 17.78
C ILE A 174 14.60 10.32 16.99
N ARG A 175 15.17 11.31 17.68
CA ARG A 175 15.82 12.45 17.01
C ARG A 175 16.99 12.01 16.15
N GLY A 176 17.80 11.07 16.63
CA GLY A 176 18.96 10.55 15.89
C GLY A 176 18.61 9.87 14.55
N CYS A 177 17.38 9.37 14.39
CA CYS A 177 16.93 8.74 13.14
C CYS A 177 16.33 9.73 12.12
N CYS A 178 16.10 10.99 12.48
CA CYS A 178 15.38 11.97 11.66
C CYS A 178 16.28 13.05 11.02
N TYR A 179 17.60 13.02 11.29
CA TYR A 179 18.61 13.93 10.72
C TYR A 179 19.54 13.18 9.76
#